data_AF-A0A0X1T3R5-F1
#
_entry.id   AF-A0A0X1T3R5-F1
#
_cell.length_a   1.000
_cell.length_b   1.000
_cell.length_c   1.000
_cell.angle_alpha   90.00
_cell.angle_beta   90.00
_cell.angle_gamma   90.00
#
_symmetry.space_group_name_H-M   'P 1'
#
loop_
_entity.id
_entity.type
_entity.pdbx_description
1 polymer ?
#
loop_
_entity_poly.entity_id
_entity_poly.type
_entity_poly.pdbx_seq_one_letter_code
_entity_poly.pdbx_strand_id
1 'polypeptide(L)'
;MAIDDDAVTPSVCADFSHARDVQHAAQSGANLYAAGLLIASGGYVPDSTLLEGYAGEHARAVLMANHGGAVGGWQSTGRIVIWTQRG
;
A
#
# COMPACT_ATOMS: atom_id res chain seq x y z
N MET A 1 -1.26 -3.73 -13.78
CA MET A 1 -0.76 -4.99 -14.39
C MET A 1 -1.73 -6.11 -14.02
N ALA A 2 -1.72 -7.25 -14.71
CA ALA A 2 -2.50 -8.42 -14.30
C ALA A 2 -1.56 -9.53 -13.83
N ILE A 3 -1.93 -10.20 -12.73
CA ILE A 3 -1.35 -11.48 -12.29
C ILE A 3 -2.52 -12.46 -12.29
N ASP A 4 -2.48 -13.45 -13.18
CA ASP A 4 -3.65 -14.30 -13.46
C ASP A 4 -4.90 -13.45 -13.74
N ASP A 5 -5.99 -13.69 -13.01
CA ASP A 5 -7.25 -12.93 -13.13
C ASP A 5 -7.27 -11.64 -12.27
N ASP A 6 -6.23 -11.39 -11.48
CA ASP A 6 -6.17 -10.24 -10.58
C ASP A 6 -5.47 -9.04 -11.22
N ALA A 7 -6.21 -7.94 -11.33
CA ALA A 7 -5.67 -6.65 -11.70
C ALA A 7 -5.00 -5.99 -10.48
N VAL A 8 -3.71 -5.71 -10.60
CA VAL A 8 -2.85 -5.13 -9.56
C VAL A 8 -2.36 -3.74 -9.98
N THR A 9 -2.53 -2.75 -9.10
CA THR A 9 -1.93 -1.43 -9.25
C THR A 9 -0.78 -1.25 -8.26
N PRO A 10 0.47 -1.17 -8.74
CA PRO A 10 1.61 -0.89 -7.88
C PRO A 10 1.69 0.60 -7.51
N SER A 11 2.25 0.88 -6.34
CA SER A 11 2.60 2.22 -5.84
C SER A 11 3.97 2.18 -5.17
N VAL A 12 4.73 3.27 -5.30
CA VAL A 12 6.12 3.34 -4.85
C VAL A 12 6.29 4.41 -3.80
N CYS A 13 6.72 4.01 -2.60
CA CYS A 13 7.08 4.88 -1.50
C CYS A 13 6.06 6.01 -1.29
N ALA A 14 6.39 7.28 -1.52
CA ALA A 14 5.47 8.38 -1.22
C ALA A 14 4.23 8.46 -2.14
N ASP A 15 4.18 7.73 -3.25
CA ASP A 15 3.06 7.84 -4.20
C ASP A 15 1.71 7.49 -3.56
N PHE A 16 1.68 6.56 -2.59
CA PHE A 16 0.44 6.22 -1.88
C PHE A 16 -0.18 7.42 -1.15
N SER A 17 0.56 8.49 -0.84
CA SER A 17 -0.04 9.66 -0.19
C SER A 17 -1.00 10.43 -1.10
N HIS A 18 -1.03 10.13 -2.40
CA HIS A 18 -1.94 10.74 -3.36
C HIS A 18 -3.14 9.83 -3.60
N ALA A 19 -4.27 10.17 -2.98
CA ALA A 19 -5.52 9.40 -3.12
C ALA A 19 -5.97 9.18 -4.59
N ARG A 20 -5.55 10.06 -5.51
CA ARG A 20 -5.82 9.91 -6.95
C ARG A 20 -5.32 8.57 -7.51
N ASP A 21 -4.22 8.03 -6.97
CA ASP A 21 -3.56 6.84 -7.54
C ASP A 21 -4.37 5.58 -7.19
N VAL A 22 -4.86 5.49 -5.95
CA VAL A 22 -5.77 4.41 -5.54
C VAL A 22 -7.17 4.58 -6.13
N GLN A 23 -7.65 5.82 -6.34
CA GLN A 23 -8.90 6.08 -7.04
C GLN A 23 -8.85 5.60 -8.50
N HIS A 24 -7.78 5.93 -9.22
CA HIS A 24 -7.57 5.42 -10.57
C HIS A 24 -7.42 3.89 -10.59
N ALA A 25 -6.78 3.29 -9.59
CA ALA A 25 -6.73 1.84 -9.44
C ALA A 25 -8.14 1.24 -9.33
N ALA A 26 -8.99 1.81 -8.47
CA ALA A 26 -10.36 1.34 -8.29
C ALA A 26 -11.19 1.49 -9.59
N GLN A 27 -11.06 2.62 -10.29
CA GLN A 27 -11.77 2.91 -11.54
C GLN A 27 -11.31 2.02 -12.71
N SER A 28 -10.05 1.60 -12.72
CA SER A 28 -9.51 0.68 -13.73
C SER A 28 -9.83 -0.79 -13.46
N GLY A 29 -10.57 -1.09 -12.38
CA GLY A 29 -10.96 -2.45 -12.02
C GLY A 29 -9.86 -3.24 -11.32
N ALA A 30 -8.82 -2.57 -10.78
CA ALA A 30 -7.81 -3.26 -9.97
C ALA A 30 -8.46 -3.85 -8.71
N ASN A 31 -8.16 -5.12 -8.41
CA ASN A 31 -8.60 -5.83 -7.22
C ASN A 31 -7.65 -5.63 -6.04
N LEU A 32 -6.37 -5.32 -6.34
CA LEU A 32 -5.29 -5.14 -5.38
C LEU A 32 -4.52 -3.85 -5.64
N TYR A 33 -4.35 -3.03 -4.61
CA TYR A 33 -3.40 -1.91 -4.59
C TYR A 33 -2.17 -2.32 -3.77
N ALA A 34 -0.98 -2.33 -4.38
CA ALA A 34 0.24 -2.84 -3.77
C ALA A 34 1.30 -1.76 -3.62
N ALA A 35 1.57 -1.33 -2.38
CA ALA A 35 2.53 -0.30 -2.05
C ALA A 35 3.86 -0.90 -1.56
N GLY A 36 4.96 -0.59 -2.25
CA GLY A 36 6.32 -0.94 -1.84
C GLY A 36 6.98 0.21 -1.10
N LEU A 37 7.39 0.00 0.17
CA LEU A 37 7.67 1.08 1.11
C LEU A 37 9.01 0.93 1.86
N LEU A 38 9.54 2.07 2.30
CA LEU A 38 10.64 2.20 3.23
C LEU A 38 10.25 3.19 4.35
N ILE A 39 9.43 2.73 5.29
CA ILE A 39 8.89 3.53 6.38
C ILE A 39 9.67 3.25 7.67
N ALA A 40 10.15 4.32 8.29
CA ALA A 40 10.74 4.31 9.63
C ALA A 40 9.66 4.48 10.72
N SER A 41 10.04 4.30 11.99
CA SER A 41 9.09 4.31 13.12
C SER A 41 8.22 5.56 13.22
N GLY A 42 8.77 6.73 12.86
CA GLY A 42 8.03 8.00 12.89
C GLY A 42 6.90 8.11 11.86
N GLY A 43 6.99 7.40 10.72
CA GLY A 43 5.97 7.42 9.66
C GLY A 43 5.00 6.24 9.71
N TYR A 44 5.35 5.17 10.42
CA TYR A 44 4.61 3.90 10.33
C TYR A 44 3.12 4.04 10.62
N VAL A 45 2.76 4.67 11.75
CA VAL A 45 1.36 4.79 12.16
C VAL A 45 0.52 5.56 11.11
N PRO A 46 0.84 6.82 10.77
CA PRO A 46 0.02 7.56 9.82
C PRO A 46 -0.04 6.90 8.43
N ASP A 47 1.07 6.35 7.94
CA ASP A 47 1.12 5.73 6.62
C ASP A 47 0.31 4.42 6.57
N SER A 48 0.42 3.59 7.61
CA SER A 48 -0.34 2.34 7.70
C SER A 48 -1.84 2.58 7.87
N THR A 49 -2.24 3.59 8.64
CA THR A 49 -3.65 4.00 8.78
C THR A 49 -4.23 4.51 7.46
N LEU A 50 -3.46 5.28 6.69
CA LEU A 50 -3.90 5.73 5.37
C LEU A 50 -4.13 4.56 4.41
N LEU A 51 -3.20 3.60 4.37
CA LEU A 51 -3.30 2.42 3.51
C LEU A 51 -4.46 1.49 3.92
N GLU A 52 -4.69 1.32 5.23
CA GLU A 52 -5.88 0.62 5.74
C GLU A 52 -7.18 1.32 5.31
N GLY A 53 -7.22 2.66 5.42
CA GLY A 53 -8.37 3.47 5.00
C GLY A 53 -8.74 3.25 3.53
N TYR A 54 -7.74 3.17 2.65
CA TYR A 54 -7.96 2.86 1.23
C TYR A 54 -8.64 1.52 0.98
N ALA A 55 -8.36 0.51 1.81
CA ALA A 55 -8.97 -0.81 1.66
C ALA A 55 -10.48 -0.75 1.85
N GLY A 56 -10.93 -0.01 2.87
CA GLY A 56 -12.34 0.24 3.16
C GLY A 56 -13.00 1.21 2.17
N GLU A 57 -12.38 2.34 1.87
CA GLU A 57 -12.95 3.40 1.01
C GLU A 57 -13.18 2.94 -0.44
N HIS A 58 -12.27 2.11 -0.96
CA HIS A 58 -12.31 1.66 -2.36
C HIS A 58 -12.83 0.23 -2.51
N ALA A 59 -13.15 -0.46 -1.41
CA ALA A 59 -13.52 -1.87 -1.39
C ALA A 59 -12.52 -2.74 -2.17
N ARG A 60 -11.23 -2.55 -1.91
CA ARG A 60 -10.11 -3.26 -2.55
C ARG A 60 -9.16 -3.83 -1.52
N ALA A 61 -8.46 -4.90 -1.88
CA ALA A 61 -7.36 -5.35 -1.06
C ALA A 61 -6.20 -4.34 -1.16
N VAL A 62 -5.52 -4.08 -0.05
CA VAL A 62 -4.34 -3.21 -0.01
C VAL A 62 -3.19 -3.98 0.61
N LEU A 63 -2.07 -4.07 -0.11
CA LEU A 63 -0.81 -4.63 0.37
C LEU A 63 0.16 -3.51 0.71
N MET A 64 0.64 -3.50 1.95
CA MET A 64 1.81 -2.75 2.37
C MET A 64 3.01 -3.68 2.46
N ALA A 65 3.96 -3.55 1.53
CA ALA A 65 5.23 -4.25 1.55
C ALA A 65 6.34 -3.31 2.03
N ASN A 66 6.46 -3.16 3.35
CA ASN A 66 7.48 -2.31 3.97
C ASN A 66 8.78 -3.08 4.26
N HIS A 67 9.93 -2.49 3.89
CA HIS A 67 11.25 -3.12 4.06
C HIS A 67 11.58 -3.43 5.54
N GLY A 68 12.10 -4.62 5.81
CA GLY A 68 12.51 -5.02 7.15
C GLY A 68 14.00 -4.80 7.41
N GLY A 69 14.33 -3.87 8.30
CA GLY A 69 15.70 -3.66 8.79
C GLY A 69 16.37 -2.39 8.29
N ALA A 70 17.70 -2.39 8.41
CA ALA A 70 18.54 -1.24 8.06
C ALA A 70 19.00 -1.31 6.60
N VAL A 71 18.82 -0.23 5.86
CA VAL A 71 19.29 -0.11 4.47
C VAL A 71 19.69 1.34 4.18
N GLY A 72 20.87 1.53 3.59
CA GLY A 72 21.33 2.87 3.16
C GLY A 72 21.33 3.94 4.26
N GLY A 73 21.55 3.57 5.52
CA GLY A 73 21.51 4.50 6.68
C GLY A 73 20.12 4.73 7.26
N TRP A 74 19.07 4.12 6.71
CA TRP A 74 17.70 4.19 7.22
C TRP A 74 17.36 2.96 8.05
N GLN A 75 16.65 3.16 9.16
CA GLN A 75 16.10 2.08 9.99
C GLN A 75 14.59 1.93 9.73
N SER A 76 14.23 1.00 8.85
CA SER A 76 12.82 0.73 8.55
C SER A 76 12.21 -0.25 9.55
N THR A 77 10.91 -0.16 9.75
CA THR A 77 10.18 -0.96 10.74
C THR A 77 9.76 -2.34 10.24
N GLY A 78 9.93 -2.66 8.96
CA GLY A 78 9.30 -3.84 8.37
C GLY A 78 7.79 -3.77 8.50
N ARG A 79 7.18 -4.92 8.82
CA ARG A 79 5.73 -5.14 8.92
C ARG A 79 5.08 -5.11 7.54
N ILE A 80 5.01 -6.28 6.94
CA ILE A 80 4.23 -6.51 5.73
C ILE A 80 2.81 -6.84 6.18
N VAL A 81 1.82 -6.15 5.62
CA VAL A 81 0.40 -6.30 5.99
C VAL A 81 -0.44 -6.31 4.72
N ILE A 82 -1.49 -7.13 4.71
CA ILE A 82 -2.56 -7.06 3.72
C ILE A 82 -3.87 -6.76 4.44
N TRP A 83 -4.55 -5.70 4.01
CA TRP A 83 -5.91 -5.38 4.41
C TRP A 83 -6.88 -5.91 3.36
N THR A 84 -7.98 -6.46 3.83
CA THR A 84 -9.03 -6.96 2.93
C THR A 84 -9.92 -5.81 2.49
N GLN A 85 -10.84 -6.06 1.58
CA GLN A 85 -11.85 -5.07 1.16
C GLN A 85 -12.73 -4.53 2.30
N ARG A 86 -12.64 -5.12 3.51
CA ARG A 86 -13.37 -4.72 4.71
C ARG A 86 -12.51 -3.95 5.73
N GLY A 87 -11.24 -3.70 5.42
CA GLY A 87 -10.20 -3.39 6.40
C GLY A 87 -9.59 -4.68 6.90
#